data_AF-A0A401QJ99-F1
#
_entry.id   AF-A0A401QJ99-F1
#
_cell.length_a   1.000
_cell.length_b   1.000
_cell.length_c   1.000
_cell.angle_alpha   90.00
_cell.angle_beta   90.00
_cell.angle_gamma   90.00
#
_symmetry.space_group_name_H-M   'P 1'
#
loop_
_entity.id
_entity.type
_entity.pdbx_description
1 polymer ?
#
loop_
_entity_poly.entity_id
_entity_poly.type
_entity_poly.pdbx_seq_one_letter_code
_entity_poly.pdbx_strand_id
1 'polypeptide(L)' 'LLYKAIDANAENEGPIYNYRVEISIFFIVYIIIIAFFMMNIFVGFVIITFREQGEKEYQNCELDKNQ' A
#
# COMPACT_ATOMS: atom_id res chain seq x y z
N LEU A 1 -9.39 -12.18 9.96
CA LEU A 1 -8.78 -13.09 8.97
C LEU A 1 -7.57 -13.84 9.54
N LEU A 2 -6.54 -13.14 10.03
CA LEU A 2 -5.32 -13.74 10.58
C LEU A 2 -5.58 -14.86 11.62
N TYR A 3 -6.29 -14.55 12.72
CA TYR A 3 -6.56 -15.54 13.77
C TYR A 3 -7.33 -16.77 13.25
N LYS A 4 -8.31 -16.55 12.37
CA LYS A 4 -9.06 -17.64 11.72
C LYS A 4 -8.18 -18.51 10.82
N ALA A 5 -7.12 -17.93 10.23
CA ALA A 5 -6.15 -18.67 9.42
C ALA A 5 -5.13 -19.42 10.28
N ILE A 6 -4.71 -18.86 11.42
CA ILE A 6 -3.82 -19.51 12.39
C ILE A 6 -4.50 -20.73 13.02
N ASP A 7 -5.79 -20.63 13.34
CA ASP A 7 -6.52 -21.72 13.98
C ASP A 7 -7.09 -22.75 12.98
N ALA A 8 -6.82 -22.59 11.67
CA ALA A 8 -7.41 -23.43 10.63
C ALA A 8 -6.84 -24.86 10.63
N ASN A 9 -7.71 -25.85 10.77
CA ASN A 9 -7.39 -27.29 10.75
C ASN A 9 -7.60 -27.90 9.33
N ALA A 10 -8.24 -29.05 9.21
CA ALA A 10 -8.57 -29.73 7.96
C ALA A 10 -9.96 -29.33 7.45
N GLU A 11 -10.28 -29.71 6.21
CA GLU A 11 -11.60 -29.45 5.63
C GLU A 11 -12.72 -30.09 6.46
N ASN A 12 -13.77 -29.31 6.72
CA ASN A 12 -14.91 -29.68 7.56
C ASN A 12 -14.62 -29.91 9.05
N GLU A 13 -13.42 -29.54 9.53
CA GLU A 13 -13.09 -29.59 10.96
C GLU A 13 -13.12 -28.23 11.63
N GLY A 14 -13.40 -28.22 12.94
CA GLY A 14 -13.38 -27.02 13.77
C GLY A 14 -11.97 -26.43 13.93
N PRO A 15 -11.87 -25.14 14.32
CA PRO A 15 -10.58 -24.50 14.55
C PRO A 15 -9.87 -25.07 15.78
N ILE A 16 -8.55 -25.21 15.69
CA ILE A 16 -7.67 -25.62 16.80
C ILE A 16 -6.79 -24.42 17.15
N TYR A 17 -6.84 -23.99 18.41
CA TYR A 17 -6.10 -22.82 18.88
C TYR A 17 -4.59 -22.94 18.62
N ASN A 18 -4.02 -21.95 17.93
CA ASN A 18 -2.58 -21.86 17.60
C ASN A 18 -2.02 -23.05 16.79
N TYR A 19 -2.85 -23.70 15.97
CA TYR A 19 -2.41 -24.87 15.21
C TYR A 19 -1.38 -24.55 14.11
N ARG A 20 -1.53 -23.41 13.41
CA ARG A 20 -0.67 -23.00 12.28
C ARG A 20 -0.15 -21.57 12.43
N VAL A 21 0.59 -21.31 13.50
CA VAL A 21 1.19 -19.97 13.76
C VAL A 21 2.10 -19.50 12.61
N GLU A 22 2.72 -20.41 11.86
CA GLU A 22 3.57 -20.08 10.70
C GLU A 22 2.84 -19.27 9.61
N ILE A 23 1.52 -19.45 9.48
CA ILE A 23 0.68 -18.70 8.53
C ILE A 23 0.70 -17.20 8.86
N SER A 24 0.95 -16.83 10.11
CA SER A 24 1.02 -15.41 10.51
C SER A 24 2.14 -14.65 9.79
N ILE A 25 3.26 -15.31 9.51
CA ILE A 25 4.41 -14.70 8.82
C ILE A 25 4.02 -14.30 7.41
N PHE A 26 3.25 -15.13 6.71
CA PHE A 26 2.74 -14.81 5.37
C PHE A 26 1.95 -13.50 5.36
N PHE A 27 1.03 -13.31 6.31
CA PHE A 27 0.23 -12.08 6.40
C PHE A 27 1.08 -10.86 6.74
N ILE A 28 2.07 -10.99 7.64
CA ILE A 28 2.96 -9.88 8.01
C ILE A 28 3.78 -9.43 6.80
N VAL A 29 4.40 -10.37 6.08
CA VAL A 29 5.18 -10.06 4.87
C VAL A 29 4.29 -9.45 3.79
N TYR A 30 3.10 -10.01 3.56
CA TYR A 30 2.14 -9.48 2.60
C TYR A 30 1.74 -8.03 2.91
N ILE A 31 1.43 -7.72 4.16
CA ILE A 31 1.06 -6.36 4.59
C ILE A 31 2.21 -5.38 4.36
N ILE A 32 3.44 -5.75 4.72
CA ILE A 32 4.62 -4.89 4.53
C ILE A 32 4.83 -4.59 3.05
N ILE A 33 4.82 -5.62 2.20
CA ILE A 33 5.04 -5.47 0.76
C ILE A 33 3.96 -4.58 0.14
N ILE A 34 2.68 -4.85 0.42
CA ILE A 34 1.59 -4.04 -0.12
C ILE A 34 1.63 -2.61 0.38
N ALA A 35 1.86 -2.39 1.68
CA ALA A 35 1.94 -1.04 2.24
C ALA A 35 3.08 -0.23 1.58
N PHE A 36 4.23 -0.87 1.34
CA PHE A 36 5.35 -0.24 0.64
C PHE A 36 4.98 0.15 -0.79
N PHE A 37 4.37 -0.76 -1.57
CA PHE A 37 3.92 -0.43 -2.93
C PHE A 37 2.84 0.64 -2.96
N MET A 38 1.86 0.58 -2.05
CA MET A 38 0.79 1.58 -1.94
C MET A 38 1.35 2.97 -1.66
N MET A 39 2.32 3.10 -0.74
CA MET A 39 2.98 4.37 -0.46
C MET A 39 3.73 4.91 -1.68
N ASN A 40 4.46 4.05 -2.39
CA ASN A 40 5.19 4.47 -3.60
C ASN A 40 4.25 4.91 -4.73
N ILE A 41 3.15 4.18 -4.96
CA ILE A 41 2.14 4.57 -5.94
C ILE A 41 1.50 5.90 -5.55
N PHE A 42 1.16 6.07 -4.26
CA PHE A 42 0.56 7.31 -3.76
C PHE A 42 1.50 8.50 -3.94
N VAL A 43 2.78 8.38 -3.54
CA VAL A 43 3.79 9.42 -3.72
C VAL A 43 3.99 9.73 -5.21
N GLY A 44 4.06 8.70 -6.06
CA GLY A 44 4.18 8.87 -7.51
C GLY A 44 3.01 9.65 -8.11
N PHE A 45 1.78 9.31 -7.72
CA PHE A 45 0.58 10.02 -8.14
C PHE A 45 0.61 11.49 -7.71
N VAL A 46 0.90 11.75 -6.43
CA VAL A 46 1.00 13.11 -5.89
C VAL A 46 2.04 13.94 -6.64
N ILE A 47 3.23 13.38 -6.89
CA ILE A 47 4.29 14.07 -7.65
C ILE A 47 3.82 14.43 -9.06
N ILE A 48 3.17 13.50 -9.77
CA ILE A 48 2.68 13.73 -11.13
C ILE A 48 1.65 14.88 -11.13
N THR A 49 0.70 14.86 -10.21
CA THR A 49 -0.32 15.92 -10.11
C THR A 49 0.29 17.28 -9.80
N PHE A 50 1.28 17.36 -8.90
CA PHE A 50 1.96 18.62 -8.60
C PHE A 50 2.75 19.17 -9.79
N ARG A 51 3.37 18.30 -10.60
CA ARG A 51 4.05 18.72 -11.83
C ARG A 51 3.05 19.27 -12.85
N GLU A 52 1.93 18.59 -13.06
CA GLU A 52 0.89 19.03 -13.99
C GLU A 52 0.26 20.37 -13.57
N GLN A 53 0.02 20.57 -12.27
CA GLN A 53 -0.48 21.85 -11.75
C GLN A 53 0.58 22.95 -11.88
N GLY A 54 1.84 22.66 -11.54
CA GLY A 54 2.95 23.61 -11.68
C GLY A 54 3.22 24.02 -13.13
N GLU A 55 3.19 23.09 -14.09
CA GLU A 55 3.35 23.39 -15.52
C GLU A 55 2.17 24.20 -16.08
N LYS A 56 0.93 23.92 -15.65
CA LYS A 56 -0.25 24.70 -16.05
C LYS A 56 -0.23 26.12 -15.48
N GLU A 57 0.25 26.30 -14.26
CA GLU A 57 0.41 27.63 -13.66
C GLU A 57 1.53 28.42 -14.35
N TYR A 58 2.60 27.73 -14.78
CA TYR A 58 3.69 28.32 -15.57
C TYR A 58 3.26 28.74 -16.99
N GLN A 59 2.39 27.98 -17.66
CA GLN A 59 1.87 28.34 -18.98
C GLN A 59 0.91 29.53 -18.96
N ASN A 60 0.19 29.75 -17.86
CA ASN A 60 -0.77 30.85 -17.72
C ASN A 60 -0.13 32.15 -17.19
N CYS A 61 1.17 32.15 -16.86
CA CYS A 61 1.94 33.35 -16.57
C CYS A 61 3.10 33.46 -17.55
N GLU A 62 2.97 34.33 -18.57
CA GLU A 62 4.14 34.98 -19.17
C GLU A 62 4.75 35.92 -18.10
N LEU A 63 5.47 35.36 -17.14
CA LEU A 63 6.26 36.14 -16.19
C LEU A 63 7.72 35.78 -16.33
N ASP A 64 8.44 36.78 -16.82
CA ASP A 64 9.88 36.91 -16.90
C ASP A 64 10.56 36.30 -15.66
N LYS A 65 11.47 35.35 -15.90
CA LYS A 65 12.31 34.77 -14.86
C LYS A 65 13.32 35.83 -14.41
N ASN A 66 12.91 36.79 -13.57
CA ASN A 66 13.70 37.66 -12.65
C ASN A 66 13.01 39.01 -12.34
N GLN A 67 11.75 39.03 -11.89
CA GLN A 67 11.18 40.16 -11.12
C GLN A 67 10.63 39.69 -9.78
#